data_AF-A0A9E2FEX0-F1
#
_entry.id   AF-A0A9E2FEX0-F1
#
_cell.length_a   1.000
_cell.length_b   1.000
_cell.length_c   1.000
_cell.angle_alpha   90.00
_cell.angle_beta   90.00
_cell.angle_gamma   90.00
#
_symmetry.space_group_name_H-M   'P 1'
#
loop_
_entity.id
_entity.type
_entity.pdbx_description
1 polymer ?
#
loop_
_entity_poly.entity_id
_entity_poly.type
_entity_poly.pdbx_seq_one_letter_code
_entity_poly.pdbx_strand_id
1 'polypeptide(L)'
;MGKGNILVLGGFLVVLILGVIALWKFQVVNITGPGGIKIEAKNKPKEGSKIPQEVVEEGAEKIPSTIPTIPKKEAEKESKKEEISLTGCITSPSSSSQVARWFQVEGTIHGQHRHLWIVERIGQLYWPKKPKLKPQNGRWAGEVNEGGWPPGGRLEILLVDVSNKVDRKFCEWLRNGHQTGHYPGLHSEEIKDANILDFKEYQLITE
;
A
#
# COMPACT_ATOMS: atom_id res chain seq x y z
N MET A 1 11.83 65.88 21.04
CA MET A 1 13.03 65.81 20.18
C MET A 1 13.80 64.56 20.57
N GLY A 2 13.91 63.58 19.67
CA GLY A 2 14.58 62.30 19.91
C GLY A 2 14.31 61.36 18.73
N LYS A 3 15.12 61.50 17.68
CA LYS A 3 15.11 60.66 16.48
C LYS A 3 16.01 59.43 16.71
N GLY A 4 15.65 58.32 16.07
CA GLY A 4 16.63 57.36 15.54
C GLY A 4 16.63 55.98 16.18
N ASN A 5 16.05 54.98 15.50
CA ASN A 5 16.78 53.94 14.77
C ASN A 5 15.84 52.76 14.46
N ILE A 6 15.22 52.82 13.29
CA ILE A 6 14.64 51.67 12.59
C ILE A 6 15.67 51.29 11.54
N LEU A 7 16.41 50.19 11.71
CA LEU A 7 17.01 49.49 10.58
C LEU A 7 17.55 48.10 10.96
N VAL A 8 17.25 47.14 10.08
CA VAL A 8 17.90 45.83 9.86
C VAL A 8 17.54 44.67 10.81
N LEU A 9 16.41 44.02 10.53
CA LEU A 9 16.19 42.60 10.89
C LEU A 9 15.38 41.84 9.83
N GLY A 10 15.47 42.27 8.57
CA GLY A 10 14.70 41.69 7.45
C GLY A 10 15.49 40.83 6.45
N GLY A 11 16.78 40.57 6.69
CA GLY A 11 17.66 39.93 5.70
C GLY A 11 17.98 38.44 5.95
N PHE A 12 17.92 37.96 7.19
CA PHE A 12 18.42 36.62 7.54
C PHE A 12 17.36 35.51 7.51
N LEU A 13 16.06 35.85 7.53
CA LEU A 13 15.00 34.85 7.58
C LEU A 13 14.65 34.23 6.21
N VAL A 14 14.94 34.94 5.11
CA VAL A 14 14.62 34.48 3.75
C VAL A 14 15.64 33.46 3.21
N VAL A 15 16.90 33.52 3.66
CA VAL A 15 17.95 32.60 3.20
C VAL A 15 17.83 31.21 3.82
N LEU A 16 17.28 31.09 5.04
CA LEU A 16 17.08 29.78 5.68
C LEU A 16 15.89 29.00 5.08
N ILE A 17 14.88 29.67 4.54
CA ILE A 17 13.71 28.99 3.93
C ILE A 17 14.05 28.45 2.53
N LEU A 18 14.94 29.11 1.78
CA LEU A 18 15.40 28.59 0.48
C LEU A 18 16.46 27.47 0.61
N GLY A 19 17.20 27.41 1.72
CA GLY A 19 18.18 26.34 1.99
C GLY A 19 17.54 24.96 2.26
N VAL A 20 16.32 24.92 2.81
CA VAL A 20 15.65 23.65 3.14
C VAL A 20 14.93 23.03 1.93
N ILE A 21 14.51 23.85 0.96
CA ILE A 21 13.85 23.35 -0.27
C ILE A 21 14.86 22.69 -1.23
N ALA A 22 16.15 23.03 -1.13
CA ALA A 22 17.19 22.46 -2.00
C ALA A 22 17.67 21.05 -1.58
N LEU A 23 17.34 20.55 -0.39
CA LEU A 23 17.79 19.23 0.08
C LEU A 23 16.86 18.05 -0.27
N TRP A 24 15.69 18.29 -0.85
CA TRP A 24 14.73 17.22 -1.18
C TRP A 24 14.81 16.67 -2.62
N LYS A 25 15.78 17.13 -3.43
CA LYS A 25 15.91 16.71 -4.85
C LYS A 25 17.11 15.81 -5.17
N PHE A 26 17.67 15.11 -4.18
CA PHE A 26 18.81 14.21 -4.45
C PHE A 26 18.72 12.88 -3.71
N GLN A 27 17.70 12.08 -4.03
CA GLN A 27 17.82 10.62 -3.94
C GLN A 27 17.15 9.97 -5.15
N VAL A 28 17.84 10.03 -6.29
CA VAL A 28 17.75 8.98 -7.31
C VAL A 28 18.82 7.97 -6.93
N VAL A 29 18.37 6.84 -6.38
CA VAL A 29 19.20 5.68 -6.09
C VAL A 29 19.74 5.15 -7.42
N ASN A 30 21.04 5.32 -7.64
CA ASN A 30 21.77 4.53 -8.63
C ASN A 30 21.96 3.13 -8.05
N ILE A 31 21.10 2.19 -8.43
CA ILE A 31 21.35 0.77 -8.24
C ILE A 31 22.33 0.35 -9.35
N THR A 32 23.62 0.44 -9.05
CA THR A 32 24.67 -0.18 -9.87
C THR A 32 24.79 -1.63 -9.42
N GLY A 33 24.06 -2.52 -10.07
CA GLY A 33 24.30 -3.96 -9.93
C GLY A 33 25.59 -4.36 -10.66
N PRO A 34 26.38 -5.31 -10.14
CA PRO A 34 27.52 -5.86 -10.85
C PRO A 34 26.99 -6.81 -11.93
N GLY A 35 26.83 -6.27 -13.14
CA GLY A 35 26.34 -7.02 -14.29
C GLY A 35 26.11 -6.09 -15.46
N GLY A 36 27.17 -5.86 -16.24
CA GLY A 36 27.09 -5.07 -17.45
C GLY A 36 26.15 -5.74 -18.46
N ILE A 37 24.92 -5.26 -18.57
CA ILE A 37 24.09 -5.45 -19.75
C ILE A 37 23.46 -4.10 -20.09
N LYS A 38 24.04 -3.47 -21.12
CA LYS A 38 23.59 -2.22 -21.69
C LYS A 38 22.47 -2.57 -22.70
N ILE A 39 21.21 -2.40 -22.32
CA ILE A 39 20.10 -2.58 -23.26
C ILE A 39 19.70 -1.19 -23.76
N GLU A 40 20.19 -0.84 -24.94
CA GLU A 40 19.86 0.37 -25.69
C GLU A 40 18.55 0.11 -26.45
N ALA A 41 17.43 0.67 -25.99
CA ALA A 41 16.16 0.56 -26.69
C ALA A 41 16.11 1.57 -27.85
N LYS A 42 16.42 1.10 -29.06
CA LYS A 42 16.16 1.81 -30.33
C LYS A 42 14.90 1.27 -31.00
N ASN A 43 13.96 2.18 -31.25
CA ASN A 43 12.79 1.96 -32.10
C ASN A 43 13.17 1.65 -33.56
N LYS A 44 12.53 0.64 -34.18
CA LYS A 44 11.99 0.75 -35.55
C LYS A 44 11.03 -0.43 -35.88
N PRO A 45 9.90 -0.18 -36.54
CA PRO A 45 9.03 -1.23 -37.08
C PRO A 45 9.49 -1.64 -38.50
N LYS A 46 9.39 -2.93 -38.82
CA LYS A 46 9.45 -3.45 -40.20
C LYS A 46 8.51 -4.66 -40.35
N GLU A 47 7.35 -4.38 -40.93
CA GLU A 47 6.87 -4.89 -42.21
C GLU A 47 7.40 -6.26 -42.70
N GLY A 48 6.45 -7.19 -42.88
CA GLY A 48 6.37 -8.10 -44.03
C GLY A 48 7.23 -9.36 -44.02
N SER A 49 6.61 -10.53 -43.82
CA SER A 49 6.97 -11.73 -44.59
C SER A 49 5.84 -12.76 -44.60
N LYS A 50 5.34 -13.05 -45.79
CA LYS A 50 4.46 -14.19 -46.13
C LYS A 50 5.34 -15.41 -46.34
N ILE A 51 4.98 -16.57 -45.78
CA ILE A 51 5.33 -17.86 -46.38
C ILE A 51 4.09 -18.79 -46.29
N PRO A 52 3.75 -19.54 -47.34
CA PRO A 52 2.58 -20.40 -47.42
C PRO A 52 2.82 -21.74 -46.71
N GLN A 53 1.79 -22.31 -46.09
CA GLN A 53 1.80 -23.72 -45.71
C GLN A 53 1.03 -24.55 -46.73
N GLU A 54 1.77 -25.54 -47.21
CA GLU A 54 1.49 -26.52 -48.25
C GLU A 54 0.60 -27.64 -47.72
N VAL A 55 -0.24 -28.12 -48.64
CA VAL A 55 -1.20 -29.22 -48.52
C VAL A 55 -0.46 -30.56 -48.53
N VAL A 56 -0.81 -31.48 -47.62
CA VAL A 56 -0.66 -32.92 -47.87
C VAL A 56 -1.88 -33.69 -47.34
N GLU A 57 -2.50 -34.40 -48.27
CA GLU A 57 -3.59 -35.38 -48.19
C GLU A 57 -3.26 -36.58 -47.28
N GLU A 58 -4.23 -37.08 -46.52
CA GLU A 58 -5.03 -38.31 -46.77
C GLU A 58 -4.28 -39.63 -46.55
N GLY A 59 -4.84 -40.47 -45.68
CA GLY A 59 -4.33 -41.82 -45.40
C GLY A 59 -5.07 -42.47 -44.24
N ALA A 60 -6.28 -42.96 -44.52
CA ALA A 60 -7.07 -43.76 -43.59
C ALA A 60 -6.50 -45.18 -43.47
N GLU A 61 -6.31 -45.66 -42.23
CA GLU A 61 -6.26 -47.11 -41.99
C GLU A 61 -6.93 -47.47 -40.66
N LYS A 62 -8.00 -48.27 -40.78
CA LYS A 62 -8.76 -48.87 -39.68
C LYS A 62 -7.89 -49.90 -38.96
N ILE A 63 -7.78 -49.79 -37.64
CA ILE A 63 -7.28 -50.88 -36.79
C ILE A 63 -8.37 -51.22 -35.75
N PRO A 64 -8.72 -52.51 -35.58
CA PRO A 64 -9.83 -52.94 -34.74
C PRO A 64 -9.55 -52.81 -33.23
N SER A 65 -10.65 -52.46 -32.56
CA SER A 65 -10.90 -52.51 -31.13
C SER A 65 -10.26 -53.70 -30.40
N THR A 66 -9.54 -53.40 -29.32
CA THR A 66 -9.53 -54.25 -28.13
C THR A 66 -9.45 -53.32 -26.93
N ILE A 67 -10.58 -53.12 -26.27
CA ILE A 67 -10.71 -52.38 -25.02
C ILE A 67 -10.42 -53.37 -23.88
N PRO A 68 -9.29 -53.27 -23.15
CA PRO A 68 -9.22 -53.83 -21.82
C PRO A 68 -9.98 -52.90 -20.88
N THR A 69 -11.11 -53.39 -20.37
CA THR A 69 -11.86 -52.77 -19.26
C THR A 69 -10.98 -52.80 -18.01
N ILE A 70 -10.23 -51.73 -17.79
CA ILE A 70 -9.55 -51.45 -16.53
C ILE A 70 -10.63 -50.93 -15.55
N PRO A 71 -10.74 -51.45 -14.32
CA PRO A 71 -11.67 -50.93 -13.33
C PRO A 71 -11.26 -49.50 -12.98
N LYS A 72 -11.95 -48.52 -13.56
CA LYS A 72 -11.83 -47.10 -13.29
C LYS A 72 -12.39 -46.80 -11.90
N LYS A 73 -11.61 -47.12 -10.87
CA LYS A 73 -11.77 -46.57 -9.52
C LYS A 73 -10.81 -45.39 -9.40
N GLU A 74 -10.95 -44.44 -10.32
CA GLU A 74 -10.32 -43.13 -10.20
C GLU A 74 -11.04 -42.40 -9.09
N ALA A 75 -10.32 -42.23 -7.99
CA ALA A 75 -10.66 -41.35 -6.92
C ALA A 75 -10.96 -39.95 -7.49
N GLU A 76 -12.24 -39.61 -7.56
CA GLU A 76 -12.72 -38.23 -7.48
C GLU A 76 -12.34 -37.70 -6.10
N LYS A 77 -11.04 -37.45 -5.90
CA LYS A 77 -10.58 -36.53 -4.87
C LYS A 77 -10.85 -35.15 -5.44
N GLU A 78 -12.11 -34.72 -5.30
CA GLU A 78 -12.52 -33.34 -5.55
C GLU A 78 -11.46 -32.42 -4.92
N SER A 79 -10.68 -31.78 -5.79
CA SER A 79 -9.81 -30.68 -5.44
C SER A 79 -10.73 -29.52 -5.06
N LYS A 80 -11.21 -29.54 -3.82
CA LYS A 80 -11.89 -28.42 -3.19
C LYS A 80 -10.85 -27.32 -3.10
N LYS A 81 -10.88 -26.42 -4.08
CA LYS A 81 -10.09 -25.18 -4.09
C LYS A 81 -10.43 -24.44 -2.80
N GLU A 82 -9.58 -24.58 -1.79
CA GLU A 82 -9.75 -23.89 -0.51
C GLU A 82 -9.76 -22.39 -0.81
N GLU A 83 -10.92 -21.78 -0.62
CA GLU A 83 -11.07 -20.33 -0.71
C GLU A 83 -10.29 -19.73 0.47
N ILE A 84 -9.10 -19.20 0.18
CA ILE A 84 -8.24 -18.60 1.20
C ILE A 84 -8.95 -17.34 1.74
N SER A 85 -9.46 -17.41 2.96
CA SER A 85 -10.07 -16.28 3.65
C SER A 85 -9.05 -15.16 3.86
N LEU A 86 -9.42 -13.92 3.56
CA LEU A 86 -8.61 -12.74 3.83
C LEU A 86 -8.39 -12.58 5.34
N THR A 87 -7.13 -12.60 5.77
CA THR A 87 -6.73 -12.38 7.17
C THR A 87 -5.51 -11.48 7.23
N GLY A 88 -5.40 -10.68 8.29
CA GLY A 88 -4.28 -9.78 8.53
C GLY A 88 -3.98 -9.65 10.01
N CYS A 89 -2.76 -9.26 10.35
CA CYS A 89 -2.34 -9.07 11.74
C CYS A 89 -1.29 -7.97 11.83
N ILE A 90 -1.42 -7.10 12.83
CA ILE A 90 -0.42 -6.12 13.24
C ILE A 90 0.53 -6.82 14.21
N THR A 91 1.81 -6.93 13.85
CA THR A 91 2.82 -7.67 14.62
C THR A 91 3.72 -6.76 15.45
N SER A 92 3.87 -5.49 15.07
CA SER A 92 4.71 -4.53 15.78
C SER A 92 4.18 -3.11 15.61
N PRO A 93 4.21 -2.25 16.65
CA PRO A 93 4.54 -2.57 18.04
C PRO A 93 3.51 -3.52 18.69
N SER A 94 3.83 -4.08 19.86
CA SER A 94 2.85 -4.87 20.64
C SER A 94 1.71 -4.00 21.13
N SER A 95 0.53 -4.60 21.33
CA SER A 95 -0.61 -3.87 21.93
C SER A 95 -0.23 -3.30 23.29
N SER A 96 -0.83 -2.15 23.62
CA SER A 96 -0.63 -1.37 24.84
C SER A 96 0.79 -0.81 25.01
N SER A 97 1.64 -0.87 23.98
CA SER A 97 2.98 -0.26 24.02
C SER A 97 2.89 1.26 24.06
N GLN A 98 3.91 1.86 24.68
CA GLN A 98 4.16 3.29 24.53
C GLN A 98 4.83 3.56 23.18
N VAL A 99 4.31 4.54 22.44
CA VAL A 99 4.82 4.91 21.11
C VAL A 99 5.08 6.41 21.05
N ALA A 100 6.10 6.79 20.28
CA ALA A 100 6.31 8.19 19.92
C ALA A 100 5.18 8.68 19.00
N ARG A 101 5.07 9.99 18.79
CA ARG A 101 4.12 10.56 17.82
C ARG A 101 4.33 10.06 16.39
N TRP A 102 5.59 9.84 16.03
CA TRP A 102 5.98 9.21 14.78
C TRP A 102 6.51 7.81 15.05
N PHE A 103 5.84 6.80 14.52
CA PHE A 103 6.26 5.42 14.72
C PHE A 103 5.89 4.55 13.53
N GLN A 104 6.65 3.47 13.36
CA GLN A 104 6.40 2.47 12.33
C GLN A 104 5.52 1.36 12.90
N VAL A 105 4.60 0.87 12.06
CA VAL A 105 3.73 -0.27 12.33
C VAL A 105 3.99 -1.32 11.26
N GLU A 106 4.08 -2.57 11.68
CA GLU A 106 4.37 -3.71 10.81
C GLU A 106 3.35 -4.82 11.01
N GLY A 107 3.20 -5.65 9.99
CA GLY A 107 2.30 -6.78 10.07
C GLY A 107 2.35 -7.73 8.90
N THR A 108 1.37 -8.62 8.88
CA THR A 108 1.18 -9.66 7.88
C THR A 108 -0.21 -9.60 7.27
N ILE A 109 -0.34 -10.18 6.08
CA ILE A 109 -1.59 -10.36 5.36
C ILE A 109 -1.55 -11.66 4.56
N HIS A 110 -2.67 -12.39 4.56
CA HIS A 110 -2.89 -13.59 3.75
C HIS A 110 -4.23 -13.49 3.03
N GLY A 111 -4.30 -14.02 1.81
CA GLY A 111 -5.49 -13.94 0.95
C GLY A 111 -5.51 -12.70 0.04
N GLN A 112 -6.51 -12.63 -0.84
CA GLN A 112 -6.69 -11.52 -1.76
C GLN A 112 -7.36 -10.35 -1.06
N HIS A 113 -6.77 -9.16 -1.17
CA HIS A 113 -7.30 -7.91 -0.62
C HIS A 113 -7.55 -6.89 -1.74
N ARG A 114 -8.36 -5.87 -1.45
CA ARG A 114 -8.66 -4.77 -2.37
C ARG A 114 -7.67 -3.62 -2.12
N HIS A 115 -7.84 -2.94 -1.00
CA HIS A 115 -7.05 -1.76 -0.64
C HIS A 115 -6.77 -1.79 0.86
N LEU A 116 -5.51 -2.01 1.22
CA LEU A 116 -5.10 -2.07 2.62
C LEU A 116 -4.66 -0.71 3.13
N TRP A 117 -5.19 -0.33 4.27
CA TRP A 117 -4.86 0.93 4.94
C TRP A 117 -4.55 0.71 6.41
N ILE A 118 -3.68 1.58 6.92
CA ILE A 118 -3.61 1.86 8.34
C ILE A 118 -4.61 2.98 8.62
N VAL A 119 -5.46 2.79 9.62
CA VAL A 119 -6.39 3.82 10.10
C VAL A 119 -6.16 3.99 11.59
N GLU A 120 -6.01 5.22 12.04
CA GLU A 120 -6.04 5.54 13.46
C GLU A 120 -7.49 5.77 13.91
N ARG A 121 -7.85 5.28 15.09
CA ARG A 121 -9.13 5.55 15.73
C ARG A 121 -8.92 6.14 17.11
N ILE A 122 -9.66 7.20 17.39
CA ILE A 122 -9.75 7.84 18.70
C ILE A 122 -11.25 8.01 18.98
N GLY A 123 -11.77 7.25 19.94
CA GLY A 123 -13.21 7.19 20.18
C GLY A 123 -13.97 6.65 18.97
N GLN A 124 -14.90 7.45 18.43
CA GLN A 124 -15.75 7.07 17.29
C GLN A 124 -15.27 7.66 15.95
N LEU A 125 -14.07 8.26 15.94
CA LEU A 125 -13.53 8.97 14.79
C LEU A 125 -12.33 8.23 14.22
N TYR A 126 -12.17 8.32 12.90
CA TYR A 126 -11.21 7.57 12.11
C TYR A 126 -10.34 8.49 11.24
N TRP A 127 -9.03 8.27 11.25
CA TRP A 127 -8.05 9.03 10.46
C TRP A 127 -7.18 8.07 9.63
N PRO A 128 -7.40 7.95 8.31
CA PRO A 128 -6.57 7.11 7.45
C PRO A 128 -5.15 7.67 7.36
N LYS A 129 -4.14 6.79 7.44
CA LYS A 129 -2.73 7.16 7.39
C LYS A 129 -2.13 6.87 6.01
N LYS A 130 -1.22 7.74 5.57
CA LYS A 130 -0.51 7.60 4.29
C LYS A 130 0.86 6.96 4.51
N PRO A 131 1.41 6.25 3.51
CA PRO A 131 0.76 5.84 2.25
C PRO A 131 -0.20 4.67 2.44
N LYS A 132 -1.05 4.41 1.43
CA LYS A 132 -1.74 3.12 1.28
C LYS A 132 -0.71 1.97 1.36
N LEU A 133 -1.05 0.91 2.10
CA LEU A 133 -0.16 -0.23 2.28
C LEU A 133 0.02 -1.00 0.97
N LYS A 134 1.25 -1.46 0.75
CA LYS A 134 1.64 -2.31 -0.38
C LYS A 134 2.39 -3.53 0.16
N PRO A 135 1.68 -4.62 0.50
CA PRO A 135 2.33 -5.80 1.03
C PRO A 135 3.30 -6.41 0.01
N GLN A 136 4.41 -6.95 0.53
CA GLN A 136 5.40 -7.71 -0.23
C GLN A 136 5.62 -9.04 0.48
N ASN A 137 5.41 -10.16 -0.23
CA ASN A 137 5.53 -11.52 0.33
C ASN A 137 4.71 -11.71 1.63
N GLY A 138 3.47 -11.20 1.65
CA GLY A 138 2.56 -11.31 2.79
C GLY A 138 2.94 -10.44 4.00
N ARG A 139 3.95 -9.57 3.88
CA ARG A 139 4.36 -8.62 4.94
C ARG A 139 4.14 -7.19 4.50
N TRP A 140 3.87 -6.32 5.45
CA TRP A 140 3.71 -4.89 5.19
C TRP A 140 4.32 -4.06 6.33
N ALA A 141 4.69 -2.82 6.02
CA ALA A 141 5.09 -1.81 6.97
C ALA A 141 4.44 -0.48 6.59
N GLY A 142 4.09 0.34 7.57
CA GLY A 142 3.55 1.67 7.37
C GLY A 142 3.94 2.60 8.51
N GLU A 143 3.90 3.90 8.24
CA GLU A 143 4.21 4.92 9.24
C GLU A 143 2.92 5.54 9.76
N VAL A 144 2.89 5.78 11.07
CA VAL A 144 1.85 6.54 11.75
C VAL A 144 2.48 7.81 12.29
N ASN A 145 1.88 8.94 11.91
CA ASN A 145 2.11 10.22 12.56
C ASN A 145 0.81 10.64 13.25
N GLU A 146 0.86 10.78 14.57
CA GLU A 146 -0.24 11.37 15.33
C GLU A 146 -0.06 12.88 15.47
N GLY A 147 -0.94 13.62 14.80
CA GLY A 147 -0.91 15.08 14.74
C GLY A 147 -1.80 15.76 15.78
N GLY A 148 -2.73 15.02 16.40
CA GLY A 148 -3.63 15.51 17.43
C GLY A 148 -3.10 15.32 18.85
N TRP A 149 -4.02 15.43 19.81
CA TRP A 149 -3.81 15.13 21.23
C TRP A 149 -4.94 14.22 21.70
N PRO A 150 -4.80 12.89 21.54
CA PRO A 150 -5.82 11.95 21.98
C PRO A 150 -6.07 12.08 23.49
N PRO A 151 -7.31 11.96 23.97
CA PRO A 151 -7.61 12.01 25.40
C PRO A 151 -6.82 10.97 26.19
N GLY A 152 -6.00 11.44 27.13
CA GLY A 152 -5.10 10.57 27.90
C GLY A 152 -4.01 9.90 27.06
N GLY A 153 -3.73 10.40 25.85
CA GLY A 153 -2.73 9.87 24.93
C GLY A 153 -3.06 8.50 24.32
N ARG A 154 -4.29 8.00 24.49
CA ARG A 154 -4.71 6.69 23.96
C ARG A 154 -5.20 6.77 22.53
N LEU A 155 -4.73 5.87 21.69
CA LEU A 155 -5.19 5.71 20.31
C LEU A 155 -5.19 4.24 19.89
N GLU A 156 -5.98 3.92 18.88
CA GLU A 156 -6.00 2.60 18.25
C GLU A 156 -5.51 2.69 16.82
N ILE A 157 -4.75 1.69 16.39
CA ILE A 157 -4.39 1.52 14.99
C ILE A 157 -5.08 0.27 14.46
N LEU A 158 -5.81 0.44 13.36
CA LEU A 158 -6.52 -0.60 12.66
C LEU A 158 -5.82 -0.93 11.34
N LEU A 159 -5.74 -2.22 11.03
CA LEU A 159 -5.48 -2.73 9.69
C LEU A 159 -6.83 -2.96 9.02
N VAL A 160 -7.10 -2.27 7.92
CA VAL A 160 -8.39 -2.37 7.22
C VAL A 160 -8.22 -2.72 5.75
N ASP A 161 -9.10 -3.60 5.23
CA ASP A 161 -9.33 -3.76 3.80
C ASP A 161 -10.59 -2.98 3.38
N VAL A 162 -10.46 -2.09 2.41
CA VAL A 162 -11.55 -1.19 2.03
C VAL A 162 -11.94 -1.30 0.55
N SER A 163 -13.18 -0.93 0.25
CA SER A 163 -13.68 -0.86 -1.13
C SER A 163 -13.02 0.28 -1.91
N ASN A 164 -13.07 0.23 -3.25
CA ASN A 164 -12.60 1.33 -4.11
C ASN A 164 -13.29 2.67 -3.79
N LYS A 165 -14.51 2.63 -3.27
CA LYS A 165 -15.25 3.83 -2.86
C LYS A 165 -14.62 4.47 -1.62
N VAL A 166 -14.33 3.66 -0.60
CA VAL A 166 -13.69 4.14 0.64
C VAL A 166 -12.23 4.53 0.39
N ASP A 167 -11.48 3.79 -0.44
CA ASP A 167 -10.11 4.14 -0.85
C ASP A 167 -10.04 5.54 -1.47
N ARG A 168 -10.97 5.83 -2.39
CA ARG A 168 -11.05 7.16 -3.03
C ARG A 168 -11.39 8.24 -2.01
N LYS A 169 -12.34 7.96 -1.10
CA LYS A 169 -12.68 8.88 -0.02
C LYS A 169 -11.49 9.18 0.88
N PHE A 170 -10.71 8.16 1.29
CA PHE A 170 -9.48 8.36 2.06
C PHE A 170 -8.47 9.22 1.32
N CYS A 171 -8.26 8.97 0.02
CA CYS A 171 -7.38 9.79 -0.80
C CYS A 171 -7.86 11.25 -0.90
N GLU A 172 -9.16 11.48 -1.10
CA GLU A 172 -9.75 12.82 -1.16
C GLU A 172 -9.65 13.55 0.19
N TRP A 173 -9.97 12.86 1.28
CA TRP A 173 -9.84 13.39 2.64
C TRP A 173 -8.40 13.79 2.94
N LEU A 174 -7.42 12.93 2.63
CA LEU A 174 -5.99 13.22 2.79
C LEU A 174 -5.57 14.42 1.92
N ARG A 175 -6.03 14.48 0.67
CA ARG A 175 -5.73 15.60 -0.24
C ARG A 175 -6.27 16.92 0.32
N ASN A 176 -7.52 16.94 0.77
CA ASN A 176 -8.15 18.12 1.34
C ASN A 176 -7.46 18.54 2.65
N GLY A 177 -7.09 17.58 3.49
CA GLY A 177 -6.35 17.85 4.72
C GLY A 177 -4.97 18.45 4.45
N HIS A 178 -4.22 17.97 3.45
CA HIS A 178 -2.95 18.60 3.07
C HIS A 178 -3.13 20.01 2.51
N GLN A 179 -4.23 20.28 1.80
CA GLN A 179 -4.50 21.59 1.22
C GLN A 179 -4.94 22.63 2.26
N THR A 180 -5.66 22.18 3.29
CA THR A 180 -6.31 23.07 4.27
C THR A 180 -5.62 23.09 5.64
N GLY A 181 -4.77 22.10 5.93
CA GLY A 181 -4.24 21.85 7.27
C GLY A 181 -5.27 21.27 8.24
N HIS A 182 -6.49 20.99 7.79
CA HIS A 182 -7.59 20.54 8.63
C HIS A 182 -7.95 19.07 8.33
N TYR A 183 -7.82 18.21 9.35
CA TYR A 183 -8.05 16.76 9.25
C TYR A 183 -9.18 16.33 10.19
N PRO A 184 -10.45 16.63 9.86
CA PRO A 184 -11.57 16.21 10.70
C PRO A 184 -11.66 14.69 10.71
N GLY A 185 -11.93 14.09 11.86
CA GLY A 185 -12.11 12.64 11.95
C GLY A 185 -13.31 12.18 11.13
N LEU A 186 -13.18 11.06 10.44
CA LEU A 186 -14.28 10.42 9.71
C LEU A 186 -15.17 9.65 10.69
N HIS A 187 -16.47 9.60 10.42
CA HIS A 187 -17.41 8.77 11.20
C HIS A 187 -17.54 7.33 10.66
N SER A 188 -18.07 6.42 11.48
CA SER A 188 -18.31 5.01 11.11
C SER A 188 -19.12 4.85 9.82
N GLU A 189 -20.11 5.70 9.59
CA GLU A 189 -20.98 5.64 8.41
C GLU A 189 -20.19 5.95 7.12
N GLU A 190 -19.11 6.71 7.25
CA GLU A 190 -18.26 7.09 6.14
C GLU A 190 -17.34 5.97 5.68
N ILE A 191 -17.08 4.99 6.55
CA ILE A 191 -16.18 3.85 6.34
C ILE A 191 -16.88 2.49 6.44
N LYS A 192 -18.21 2.44 6.39
CA LYS A 192 -19.01 1.22 6.59
C LYS A 192 -18.64 -0.01 5.73
N ASP A 193 -17.97 0.20 4.59
CA ASP A 193 -17.53 -0.87 3.69
C ASP A 193 -16.09 -1.37 4.02
N ALA A 194 -15.51 -0.89 5.13
CA ALA A 194 -14.21 -1.31 5.62
C ALA A 194 -14.33 -2.61 6.41
N ASN A 195 -13.53 -3.60 6.03
CA ASN A 195 -13.32 -4.82 6.79
C ASN A 195 -12.12 -4.62 7.72
N ILE A 196 -12.36 -4.58 9.03
CA ILE A 196 -11.28 -4.47 10.03
C ILE A 196 -10.67 -5.86 10.21
N LEU A 197 -9.39 -5.99 9.87
CA LEU A 197 -8.66 -7.26 9.90
C LEU A 197 -7.96 -7.50 11.24
N ASP A 198 -7.40 -6.45 11.83
CA ASP A 198 -6.80 -6.46 13.17
C ASP A 198 -6.76 -5.03 13.72
N PHE A 199 -6.58 -4.89 15.03
CA PHE A 199 -6.31 -3.62 15.67
C PHE A 199 -5.36 -3.78 16.86
N LYS A 200 -4.71 -2.68 17.25
CA LYS A 200 -3.87 -2.57 18.44
C LYS A 200 -4.11 -1.24 19.11
N GLU A 201 -4.12 -1.24 20.44
CA GLU A 201 -4.19 -0.04 21.27
C GLU A 201 -2.76 0.43 21.60
N TYR A 202 -2.54 1.73 21.64
CA TYR A 202 -1.25 2.32 22.03
C TYR A 202 -1.43 3.52 22.95
N GLN A 203 -0.34 3.84 23.64
CA GLN A 203 -0.23 5.01 24.49
C GLN A 203 0.84 5.94 23.91
N LEU A 204 0.50 7.19 23.62
CA LEU A 204 1.50 8.19 23.24
C LEU A 204 2.39 8.51 24.43
N ILE A 205 3.69 8.60 24.15
CA ILE A 205 4.66 9.24 25.04
C ILE A 205 4.39 10.75 25.00
N THR A 206 3.90 11.29 26.12
CA THR A 206 3.74 12.74 26.31
C THR A 206 5.01 13.26 26.97
N GLU A 207 5.84 13.97 26.21
CA GLU A 207 6.98 14.74 26.76
C GLU A 207 6.50 15.95 27.57
#